data_AF-A0A940TCJ1-F1
#
_entry.id   AF-A0A940TCJ1-F1
#
_cell.length_a   1.000
_cell.length_b   1.000
_cell.length_c   1.000
_cell.angle_alpha   90.00
_cell.angle_beta   90.00
_cell.angle_gamma   90.00
#
_symmetry.space_group_name_H-M   'P 1'
#
loop_
_entity.id
_entity.type
_entity.pdbx_description
1 polymer ?
#
loop_
_entity_poly.entity_id
_entity_poly.type
_entity_poly.pdbx_seq_one_letter_code
_entity_poly.pdbx_strand_id
1 'polypeptide(L)'
;MKNKLLKQIVSFGLVGVLNTLVSQIIYMLCLSFGMHYLIASIIGFVISVLHAYLWQTKLVFKEDESLEKRVWWKVLLKTYAAYAFTGLFLNNVLLILWIDVIRIDRFTPPLTELAVSLGFNYENKELAEVIAPLLNIFVNVPLNFIINKFWAYRQKKSKS
;
A
#
# COMPACT_ATOMS: atom_id res chain seq x y z
N MET A 1 19.22 16.66 -6.92
CA MET A 1 18.31 15.56 -7.37
C MET A 1 18.08 14.48 -6.32
N LYS A 2 19.12 13.92 -5.67
CA LYS A 2 18.98 12.86 -4.65
C LYS A 2 18.06 13.24 -3.47
N ASN A 3 18.21 14.43 -2.91
CA ASN A 3 17.41 14.90 -1.77
C ASN A 3 15.90 15.03 -2.11
N LYS A 4 15.57 15.39 -3.36
CA LYS A 4 14.18 15.47 -3.84
C LYS A 4 13.56 14.07 -3.93
N LEU A 5 14.29 13.10 -4.47
CA LEU A 5 13.82 11.71 -4.56
C LEU A 5 13.62 11.08 -3.17
N LEU A 6 14.59 11.24 -2.27
CA LEU A 6 14.50 10.69 -0.92
C LEU A 6 13.29 11.25 -0.17
N LYS A 7 13.07 12.57 -0.24
CA LYS A 7 11.88 13.21 0.35
C LYS A 7 10.58 12.63 -0.21
N GLN A 8 10.52 12.37 -1.51
CA GLN A 8 9.33 11.75 -2.13
C GLN A 8 9.07 10.34 -1.60
N ILE A 9 10.11 9.50 -1.49
CA ILE A 9 9.97 8.12 -0.98
C ILE A 9 9.49 8.15 0.48
N VAL A 10 10.12 8.96 1.33
CA VAL A 10 9.75 9.09 2.74
C VAL A 10 8.32 9.62 2.91
N SER A 11 7.97 10.70 2.20
CA SER A 11 6.62 11.26 2.27
C SER A 11 5.56 10.31 1.69
N PHE A 12 5.89 9.54 0.64
CA PHE A 12 4.99 8.53 0.09
C PHE A 12 4.76 7.40 1.10
N GLY A 13 5.83 6.89 1.72
CA GLY A 13 5.72 5.88 2.77
C GLY A 13 4.86 6.36 3.95
N LEU A 14 5.08 7.60 4.42
CA LEU A 14 4.28 8.20 5.49
C LEU A 14 2.79 8.29 5.11
N VAL A 15 2.49 8.78 3.92
CA VAL A 15 1.10 8.85 3.43
C VAL A 15 0.52 7.44 3.27
N GLY A 16 1.31 6.43 2.91
CA GLY A 16 0.91 5.04 2.86
C GLY A 16 0.51 4.47 4.23
N VAL A 17 1.31 4.71 5.27
CA VAL A 17 0.98 4.30 6.65
C VAL A 17 -0.30 5.01 7.13
N LEU A 18 -0.39 6.33 6.91
CA LEU A 18 -1.59 7.10 7.25
C LEU A 18 -2.82 6.61 6.49
N ASN A 19 -2.67 6.20 5.22
CA ASN A 19 -3.75 5.63 4.43
C ASN A 19 -4.33 4.36 5.06
N THR A 20 -3.47 3.46 5.53
CA THR A 20 -3.92 2.23 6.21
C THR A 20 -4.68 2.55 7.49
N LEU A 21 -4.18 3.50 8.30
CA LEU A 21 -4.86 3.94 9.52
C LEU A 21 -6.22 4.57 9.21
N VAL A 22 -6.30 5.45 8.21
CA VAL A 22 -7.56 6.06 7.78
C VAL A 22 -8.54 5.01 7.28
N SER A 23 -8.09 4.04 6.48
CA SER A 23 -8.93 2.92 6.01
C SER A 23 -9.50 2.15 7.19
N GLN A 24 -8.68 1.86 8.20
CA GLN A 24 -9.09 1.08 9.38
C GLN A 24 -10.05 1.84 10.29
N ILE A 25 -9.81 3.14 10.50
CA ILE A 25 -10.72 4.01 11.26
C ILE A 25 -12.09 4.07 10.59
N ILE A 26 -12.12 4.27 9.27
CA ILE A 26 -13.38 4.34 8.51
C ILE A 26 -14.11 2.99 8.55
N TYR A 27 -13.38 1.89 8.40
CA TYR A 27 -13.92 0.54 8.54
C TYR A 27 -14.59 0.34 9.91
N MET A 28 -13.90 0.68 11.01
CA MET A 28 -14.44 0.55 12.36
C MET A 28 -15.66 1.45 12.59
N LEU A 29 -15.62 2.69 12.10
CA LEU A 29 -16.78 3.61 12.15
C LEU A 29 -17.97 3.02 11.40
N CYS A 30 -17.73 2.46 10.21
CA CYS A 30 -18.78 1.83 9.41
C CYS A 30 -19.44 0.65 10.13
N LEU A 31 -18.65 -0.20 10.78
CA LEU A 31 -19.17 -1.30 11.61
C LEU A 31 -19.98 -0.79 12.80
N SER A 32 -19.59 0.33 13.41
CA SER A 32 -20.33 0.92 14.55
C SER A 32 -21.75 1.38 14.17
N PHE A 33 -21.98 1.66 12.88
CA PHE A 33 -23.30 1.95 12.32
C PHE A 33 -24.07 0.69 11.86
N GLY A 34 -23.56 -0.51 12.17
CA GLY A 34 -24.20 -1.78 11.81
C GLY A 34 -24.04 -2.19 10.34
N MET A 35 -23.14 -1.55 9.58
CA MET A 35 -22.90 -1.95 8.20
C MET A 35 -22.17 -3.30 8.11
N HIS A 36 -22.48 -4.07 7.05
CA HIS A 36 -21.79 -5.32 6.77
C HIS A 36 -20.29 -5.10 6.51
N TYR A 37 -19.43 -5.98 7.04
CA TYR A 37 -17.97 -5.81 7.00
C TYR A 37 -17.40 -5.64 5.58
N LEU A 38 -17.96 -6.33 4.58
CA LEU A 38 -17.56 -6.14 3.17
C LEU A 38 -17.85 -4.72 2.67
N ILE A 39 -19.01 -4.17 3.01
CA ILE A 39 -19.41 -2.81 2.62
C ILE A 39 -18.51 -1.80 3.35
N ALA A 40 -18.29 -2.00 4.65
CA ALA A 40 -17.38 -1.19 5.46
C ALA A 40 -15.95 -1.20 4.88
N SER A 41 -15.46 -2.36 4.42
CA SER A 41 -14.14 -2.50 3.81
C SER A 41 -14.03 -1.74 2.50
N ILE A 42 -15.05 -1.83 1.63
CA ILE A 42 -15.09 -1.09 0.36
C ILE A 42 -15.11 0.42 0.62
N ILE A 43 -15.94 0.90 1.54
CA ILE A 43 -16.01 2.33 1.91
C ILE A 43 -14.67 2.81 2.47
N GLY A 44 -14.07 2.04 3.39
CA GLY A 44 -12.75 2.33 3.95
C GLY A 44 -11.67 2.44 2.89
N PHE A 45 -11.63 1.49 1.95
CA PHE A 45 -10.71 1.52 0.83
C PHE A 45 -10.93 2.74 -0.07
N VAL A 46 -12.17 3.04 -0.45
CA VAL A 46 -12.47 4.16 -1.34
C VAL A 46 -12.07 5.49 -0.71
N ILE A 47 -12.53 5.77 0.51
CA ILE A 47 -12.25 7.06 1.17
C ILE A 47 -10.77 7.20 1.50
N SER A 48 -10.09 6.12 1.94
CA SER A 48 -8.67 6.18 2.22
C SER A 48 -7.84 6.50 0.98
N VAL A 49 -8.11 5.85 -0.16
CA VAL A 49 -7.38 6.14 -1.41
C VAL A 49 -7.61 7.58 -1.88
N LEU A 50 -8.84 8.12 -1.74
CA LEU A 50 -9.10 9.54 -2.00
C LEU A 50 -8.26 10.44 -1.09
N HIS A 51 -8.24 10.15 0.21
CA HIS A 51 -7.41 10.88 1.17
C HIS A 51 -5.91 10.81 0.81
N ALA A 52 -5.40 9.62 0.48
CA ALA A 52 -4.02 9.43 0.05
C ALA A 52 -3.72 10.21 -1.24
N TYR A 53 -4.64 10.24 -2.21
CA TYR A 53 -4.50 11.03 -3.43
C TYR A 53 -4.33 12.53 -3.12
N LEU A 54 -5.14 13.08 -2.21
CA LEU A 54 -5.07 14.50 -1.83
C LEU A 54 -3.70 14.84 -1.21
N TRP A 55 -3.24 14.02 -0.26
CA TRP A 55 -1.94 14.21 0.37
C TRP A 55 -0.77 14.00 -0.60
N GLN A 56 -0.84 13.00 -1.47
CA GLN A 56 0.19 12.73 -2.46
C GLN A 56 0.32 13.87 -3.48
N THR A 57 -0.80 14.40 -3.96
CA THR A 57 -0.81 15.53 -4.90
C THR A 57 -0.17 16.78 -4.28
N LYS A 58 -0.45 17.04 -2.99
CA LYS A 58 0.04 18.24 -2.28
C LYS A 58 1.48 18.11 -1.77
N LEU A 59 1.86 16.96 -1.23
CA LEU A 59 3.15 16.77 -0.53
C LEU A 59 4.21 16.05 -1.36
N VAL A 60 3.84 14.99 -2.07
CA VAL A 60 4.78 14.03 -2.67
C VAL A 60 5.08 14.40 -4.13
N PHE A 61 4.03 14.52 -4.93
CA PHE A 61 4.12 14.69 -6.38
C PHE A 61 3.67 16.09 -6.78
N LYS A 62 4.34 17.12 -6.24
CA LYS A 62 4.12 18.52 -6.61
C LYS A 62 4.29 18.72 -8.12
N GLU A 63 3.39 19.51 -8.70
CA GLU A 63 3.45 19.85 -10.12
C GLU A 63 4.64 20.75 -10.42
N ASP A 64 5.24 20.52 -11.57
CA ASP A 64 6.19 21.43 -12.20
C ASP A 64 5.40 22.44 -13.04
N GLU A 65 5.57 23.73 -12.74
CA GLU A 65 4.88 24.82 -13.45
C GLU A 65 5.33 24.96 -14.90
N SER A 66 6.51 24.43 -15.25
CA SER A 66 7.03 24.45 -16.63
C SER A 66 6.42 23.37 -17.54
N LEU A 67 5.63 22.45 -16.99
CA LEU A 67 5.02 21.33 -17.70
C LEU A 67 3.50 21.49 -17.80
N GLU A 68 2.86 20.67 -18.64
CA GLU A 68 1.40 20.66 -18.72
C GLU A 68 0.78 20.29 -17.36
N LYS A 69 -0.27 21.02 -16.97
CA LYS A 69 -1.04 20.72 -15.76
C LYS A 69 -1.70 19.35 -15.87
N ARG A 70 -1.76 18.63 -14.75
CA ARG A 70 -2.40 17.31 -14.74
C ARG A 70 -3.91 17.48 -14.66
N VAL A 71 -4.62 16.58 -15.34
CA VAL A 71 -6.07 16.49 -15.24
C VAL A 71 -6.41 15.69 -13.98
N TRP A 72 -6.93 16.36 -12.95
CA TRP A 72 -7.11 15.82 -11.59
C TRP A 72 -7.84 14.46 -11.56
N TRP A 73 -8.95 14.32 -12.29
CA TRP A 73 -9.76 13.09 -12.28
C TRP A 73 -9.05 11.90 -12.94
N LYS A 74 -8.19 12.17 -13.94
CA LYS A 74 -7.36 11.13 -14.56
C LYS A 74 -6.29 10.65 -13.60
N VAL A 75 -5.69 11.55 -12.81
CA VAL A 75 -4.72 11.18 -11.78
C VAL A 75 -5.42 10.37 -10.69
N LEU A 76 -6.57 10.83 -10.21
CA LEU A 76 -7.36 10.11 -9.20
C LEU A 76 -7.70 8.68 -9.63
N LEU A 77 -8.22 8.49 -10.86
CA LEU A 77 -8.54 7.17 -11.39
C LEU A 77 -7.30 6.27 -11.48
N LYS A 78 -6.17 6.81 -11.93
CA LYS A 78 -4.90 6.07 -11.97
C LYS A 78 -4.38 5.72 -10.58
N THR A 79 -4.57 6.59 -9.59
CA THR A 79 -4.23 6.29 -8.20
C THR A 79 -5.08 5.14 -7.67
N TYR A 80 -6.40 5.14 -7.89
CA TYR A 80 -7.23 3.98 -7.57
C TYR A 80 -6.76 2.70 -8.26
N ALA A 81 -6.47 2.76 -9.56
CA ALA A 81 -5.96 1.62 -10.31
C ALA A 81 -4.63 1.10 -9.73
N ALA A 82 -3.71 2.01 -9.36
CA ALA A 82 -2.44 1.63 -8.74
C ALA A 82 -2.66 0.94 -7.39
N TYR A 83 -3.49 1.50 -6.51
CA TYR A 83 -3.77 0.93 -5.20
C TYR A 83 -4.54 -0.39 -5.28
N ALA A 84 -5.49 -0.54 -6.20
CA ALA A 84 -6.19 -1.80 -6.42
C ALA A 84 -5.24 -2.86 -6.99
N PHE A 85 -4.39 -2.50 -7.95
CA PHE A 85 -3.40 -3.42 -8.52
C PHE A 85 -2.39 -3.88 -7.47
N THR A 86 -1.78 -2.97 -6.71
CA THR A 86 -0.75 -3.37 -5.73
C THR A 86 -1.35 -3.96 -4.45
N GLY A 87 -2.49 -3.44 -4.01
CA GLY A 87 -3.12 -3.82 -2.74
C GLY A 87 -3.97 -5.07 -2.80
N LEU A 88 -4.60 -5.37 -3.95
CA LEU A 88 -5.41 -6.57 -4.14
C LEU A 88 -4.67 -7.60 -4.98
N PHE A 89 -4.36 -7.27 -6.23
CA PHE A 89 -3.83 -8.26 -7.16
C PHE A 89 -2.41 -8.71 -6.78
N LEU A 90 -1.45 -7.78 -6.74
CA LEU A 90 -0.07 -8.11 -6.44
C LEU A 90 0.11 -8.66 -5.03
N ASN A 91 -0.61 -8.10 -4.04
CA ASN A 91 -0.57 -8.60 -2.67
C ASN A 91 -0.90 -10.10 -2.60
N ASN A 92 -1.97 -10.54 -3.26
CA ASN A 92 -2.33 -11.96 -3.27
C ASN A 92 -1.33 -12.82 -4.05
N VAL A 93 -0.83 -12.34 -5.20
CA VAL A 93 0.21 -13.05 -5.97
C VAL A 93 1.47 -13.25 -5.12
N LEU A 94 1.89 -12.24 -4.38
CA LEU A 94 3.05 -12.34 -3.50
C LEU A 94 2.78 -13.26 -2.30
N LEU A 95 1.58 -13.26 -1.72
CA LEU A 95 1.24 -14.22 -0.66
C LEU A 95 1.37 -15.67 -1.15
N ILE A 96 0.82 -16.00 -2.32
CA ILE A 96 0.97 -17.32 -2.95
C ILE A 96 2.45 -17.62 -3.21
N LEU A 97 3.21 -16.64 -3.70
CA LEU A 97 4.64 -16.80 -3.92
C LEU A 97 5.39 -17.13 -2.63
N TRP A 98 5.17 -16.40 -1.53
CA TRP A 98 5.88 -16.64 -0.27
C TRP A 98 5.46 -17.95 0.40
N ILE A 99 4.15 -18.20 0.46
CA ILE A 99 3.58 -19.30 1.26
C ILE A 99 3.63 -20.61 0.49
N ASP A 100 3.21 -20.63 -0.79
CA ASP A 100 3.03 -21.89 -1.53
C ASP A 100 4.25 -22.24 -2.39
N VAL A 101 4.87 -21.25 -3.02
CA VAL A 101 5.99 -21.47 -3.96
C VAL A 101 7.33 -21.50 -3.23
N ILE A 102 7.66 -20.45 -2.49
CA ILE A 102 8.93 -20.31 -1.77
C ILE A 102 8.94 -21.16 -0.50
N ARG A 103 7.76 -21.43 0.08
CA ARG A 103 7.62 -22.20 1.32
C ARG A 103 8.44 -21.60 2.46
N ILE A 104 8.20 -20.31 2.75
CA ILE A 104 8.95 -19.61 3.80
C ILE A 104 8.80 -20.24 5.18
N ASP A 105 7.74 -21.03 5.40
CA ASP A 105 7.53 -21.87 6.59
C ASP A 105 8.71 -22.80 6.90
N ARG A 106 9.53 -23.13 5.90
CA ARG A 106 10.76 -23.92 6.10
C ARG A 106 11.89 -23.14 6.77
N PHE A 107 11.85 -21.81 6.74
CA PHE A 107 12.87 -20.93 7.32
C PHE A 107 12.43 -20.28 8.64
N THR A 108 11.15 -20.39 9.00
CA THR A 108 10.61 -19.90 10.27
C THR A 108 10.91 -20.74 11.53
N PRO A 109 11.37 -22.01 11.50
CA PRO A 109 11.52 -22.80 12.74
C PRO A 109 12.32 -22.13 13.86
N PRO A 110 13.46 -21.45 13.63
CA PRO A 110 14.17 -20.75 14.70
C PRO A 110 13.33 -19.64 15.36
N LEU A 111 12.48 -18.96 14.58
CA LEU A 111 11.58 -17.92 15.08
C LEU A 111 10.36 -18.53 15.78
N THR A 112 9.84 -19.66 15.28
CA THR A 112 8.73 -20.38 15.88
C THR A 112 9.11 -20.96 17.23
N GLU A 113 10.27 -21.61 17.33
CA GLU A 113 10.81 -22.13 18.60
C GLU A 113 10.98 -21.01 19.63
N LEU A 114 11.47 -19.85 19.20
CA LEU A 114 11.55 -18.66 20.05
C LEU A 114 10.15 -18.22 20.52
N ALA A 115 9.17 -18.13 19.62
CA ALA A 115 7.80 -17.74 19.99
C ALA A 115 7.16 -18.73 20.98
N VAL A 116 7.34 -20.04 20.76
CA VAL A 116 6.89 -21.11 21.67
C VAL A 116 7.56 -21.00 23.03
N SER A 117 8.87 -20.72 23.07
CA SER A 117 9.60 -20.50 24.33
C SER A 117 9.08 -19.29 25.12
N LEU A 118 8.49 -18.30 24.44
CA LEU A 118 7.86 -17.12 25.04
C LEU A 118 6.38 -17.37 25.42
N GLY A 119 5.87 -18.58 25.23
CA GLY A 119 4.50 -18.97 25.58
C GLY A 119 3.46 -18.76 24.47
N PHE A 120 3.88 -18.45 23.24
CA PHE A 120 2.96 -18.38 22.09
C PHE A 120 2.85 -19.74 21.41
N ASN A 121 1.62 -20.24 21.23
CA ASN A 121 1.40 -21.50 20.52
C ASN A 121 1.24 -21.23 19.02
N TYR A 122 2.35 -21.20 18.28
CA TYR A 122 2.36 -21.04 16.82
C TYR A 122 2.98 -22.25 16.13
N GLU A 123 2.39 -22.66 15.02
CA GLU A 123 3.03 -23.54 14.05
C GLU A 123 3.92 -22.75 13.07
N ASN A 124 4.87 -23.43 12.42
CA ASN A 124 5.73 -22.81 11.39
C ASN A 124 4.94 -22.14 10.28
N LYS A 125 3.85 -22.77 9.86
CA LYS A 125 2.97 -22.25 8.80
C LYS A 125 2.23 -20.99 9.27
N GLU A 126 1.71 -20.98 10.49
CA GLU A 126 1.02 -19.81 11.04
C GLU A 126 1.96 -18.62 11.16
N LEU A 127 3.20 -18.85 11.61
CA LEU A 127 4.19 -17.79 11.68
C LEU A 127 4.57 -17.26 10.28
N ALA A 128 4.68 -18.15 9.28
CA ALA A 128 4.88 -17.75 7.89
C ALA A 128 3.72 -16.90 7.36
N GLU A 129 2.47 -17.24 7.66
CA GLU A 129 1.27 -16.48 7.26
C GLU A 129 1.23 -15.09 7.92
N VAL A 130 1.79 -14.93 9.12
CA VAL A 130 1.97 -13.63 9.78
C VAL A 130 3.10 -12.81 9.14
N ILE A 131 4.20 -13.45 8.75
CA ILE A 131 5.39 -12.78 8.17
C ILE A 131 5.18 -12.40 6.70
N ALA A 132 4.46 -13.20 5.91
CA ALA A 132 4.32 -12.98 4.47
C ALA A 132 3.72 -11.60 4.10
N PRO A 133 2.66 -11.09 4.75
CA PRO A 133 2.17 -9.73 4.54
C PRO A 133 3.21 -8.64 4.86
N LEU A 134 4.12 -8.88 5.82
CA LEU A 134 5.21 -7.96 6.14
C LEU A 134 6.26 -7.94 5.02
N LEU A 135 6.57 -9.10 4.44
CA LEU A 135 7.44 -9.19 3.26
C LEU A 135 6.82 -8.48 2.06
N ASN A 136 5.51 -8.55 1.88
CA ASN A 136 4.81 -7.84 0.82
C ASN A 136 5.03 -6.33 0.86
N ILE A 137 5.16 -5.72 2.05
CA ILE A 137 5.38 -4.27 2.18
C ILE A 137 6.68 -3.84 1.46
N PHE A 138 7.74 -4.66 1.52
CA PHE A 138 9.02 -4.36 0.87
C PHE A 138 8.96 -4.37 -0.66
N VAL A 139 7.95 -5.03 -1.25
CA VAL A 139 7.73 -5.07 -2.70
C VAL A 139 6.63 -4.10 -3.12
N ASN A 140 5.49 -4.14 -2.43
CA ASN A 140 4.30 -3.37 -2.74
C ASN A 140 4.53 -1.87 -2.59
N VAL A 141 5.20 -1.41 -1.52
CA VAL A 141 5.39 0.04 -1.31
C VAL A 141 6.29 0.65 -2.38
N PRO A 142 7.48 0.10 -2.69
CA PRO A 142 8.31 0.61 -3.78
C PRO A 142 7.64 0.54 -5.14
N LEU A 143 6.94 -0.56 -5.46
CA LEU A 143 6.27 -0.69 -6.74
C LEU A 143 5.12 0.31 -6.88
N ASN A 144 4.30 0.46 -5.84
CA ASN A 144 3.21 1.43 -5.83
C ASN A 144 3.75 2.87 -5.98
N PHE A 145 4.90 3.18 -5.35
CA PHE A 145 5.59 4.45 -5.56
C PHE A 145 6.02 4.64 -7.02
N ILE A 146 6.62 3.63 -7.64
CA ILE A 146 7.07 3.67 -9.04
C ILE A 146 5.88 3.90 -9.98
N ILE A 147 4.80 3.14 -9.81
CA ILE A 147 3.58 3.28 -10.62
C ILE A 147 3.00 4.70 -10.46
N ASN A 148 2.87 5.19 -9.23
CA ASN A 148 2.36 6.54 -9.01
C ASN A 148 3.27 7.60 -9.63
N LYS A 149 4.59 7.50 -9.41
CA LYS A 149 5.57 8.48 -9.88
C LYS A 149 5.63 8.56 -11.40
N PHE A 150 5.66 7.43 -12.10
CA PHE A 150 5.92 7.37 -13.54
C PHE A 150 4.66 7.22 -14.40
N TRP A 151 3.51 6.88 -13.82
CA TRP A 151 2.27 6.71 -14.56
C TRP A 151 1.10 7.57 -14.05
N ALA A 152 0.80 7.52 -12.74
CA ALA A 152 -0.34 8.28 -12.19
C ALA A 152 -0.09 9.79 -12.24
N TYR A 153 1.06 10.22 -11.73
CA TYR A 153 1.42 11.63 -11.53
C TYR A 153 2.35 12.21 -12.60
N ARG A 154 2.60 11.47 -13.70
CA ARG A 154 3.46 11.92 -14.80
C ARG A 154 2.89 13.14 -15.52
N GLN A 155 3.66 14.22 -15.58
CA GLN A 155 3.39 15.39 -16.40
C GLN A 155 3.96 15.23 -17.81
N LYS A 156 3.27 15.79 -18.80
CA LYS A 156 3.75 15.87 -20.19
C LYS A 156 4.53 17.16 -20.39
N LYS A 157 5.53 17.13 -21.27
CA LYS A 157 6.18 18.36 -21.74
C LYS A 157 5.14 19.18 -22.49
N SER A 158 5.10 20.49 -22.23
CA SER A 158 4.29 21.42 -23.02
C SER A 158 4.64 21.24 -24.49
N LYS A 159 3.63 21.01 -25.34
CA LYS A 159 3.81 21.15 -26.78
C LYS A 159 4.01 22.64 -27.06
N SER A 160 5.27 23.02 -27.28
CA SER A 160 5.61 24.29 -27.94
C SER A 160 4.93 24.36 -29.30
#